data_AF-A0A7V9II91-F1
#
_entry.id   AF-A0A7V9II91-F1
#
_cell.length_a   1.000
_cell.length_b   1.000
_cell.length_c   1.000
_cell.angle_alpha   90.00
_cell.angle_beta   90.00
_cell.angle_gamma   90.00
#
_symmetry.space_group_name_H-M   'P 1'
#
loop_
_entity.id
_entity.type
_entity.pdbx_description
1 polymer ?
#
loop_
_entity_poly.entity_id
_entity_poly.type
_entity_poly.pdbx_seq_one_letter_code
_entity_poly.pdbx_strand_id
1 'polypeptide(L)'
;MLMALIPMAGLLLSAVLSGDVDAVVRFNPLRYAAWVIVVAALLHPAGRAFFRSFSVSRVNWVMLALVGIAAGPLLVFASSNISLQRTVTDSHSGMGHYGFMAAFSYTVIAVGLLASLRPVGWRLTGWVAGLIPSLLGVTSVLYPDATSSLALGWALAAVAWGVVFIAAAAPSKDAKSPIPIGSPDVVSKPERQVEARLSD
;
A
#
# COMPACT_ATOMS: atom_id res chain seq x y z
N MET A 1 -4.77 0.65 11.04
CA MET A 1 -4.83 -0.62 11.82
C MET A 1 -4.98 -1.82 10.88
N LEU A 2 -5.98 -1.83 9.98
CA LEU A 2 -6.16 -2.90 8.98
C LEU A 2 -4.89 -3.15 8.13
N MET A 3 -4.25 -2.09 7.62
CA MET A 3 -2.99 -2.20 6.87
C MET A 3 -1.91 -2.99 7.61
N ALA A 4 -1.85 -2.87 8.94
CA ALA A 4 -0.85 -3.55 9.76
C ALA A 4 -1.20 -5.03 10.02
N LEU A 5 -2.48 -5.42 9.84
CA LEU A 5 -2.93 -6.81 9.91
C LEU A 5 -2.75 -7.56 8.58
N ILE A 6 -2.64 -6.85 7.45
CA ILE A 6 -2.48 -7.48 6.13
C ILE A 6 -1.25 -8.40 6.06
N PRO A 7 -0.05 -7.96 6.50
CA PRO A 7 1.11 -8.86 6.53
C PRO A 7 0.88 -10.12 7.36
N MET A 8 0.06 -10.04 8.42
CA MET A 8 -0.25 -11.19 9.27
C MET A 8 -1.17 -12.18 8.57
N ALA A 9 -2.19 -11.67 7.88
CA ALA A 9 -3.05 -12.50 7.06
C ALA A 9 -2.26 -13.18 5.92
N GLY A 10 -1.36 -12.43 5.27
CA GLY A 10 -0.47 -12.99 4.24
C GLY A 10 0.47 -14.06 4.78
N LEU A 11 1.04 -13.84 5.97
CA LEU A 11 1.90 -14.81 6.65
C LEU A 11 1.14 -16.08 7.02
N LEU A 12 -0.04 -15.95 7.64
CA LEU A 12 -0.89 -17.08 8.01
C LEU A 12 -1.33 -17.87 6.78
N LEU A 13 -1.77 -17.17 5.72
CA LEU A 13 -2.15 -17.81 4.47
C LEU A 13 -0.96 -18.59 3.89
N SER A 14 0.22 -17.98 3.86
CA SER A 14 1.43 -18.65 3.39
C SER A 14 1.82 -19.86 4.24
N ALA A 15 1.75 -19.75 5.56
CA ALA A 15 2.05 -20.85 6.50
C ALA A 15 1.10 -22.05 6.34
N VAL A 16 -0.20 -21.77 6.14
CA VAL A 16 -1.19 -22.80 5.85
C VAL A 16 -0.92 -23.44 4.49
N LEU A 17 -0.61 -22.63 3.49
CA LEU A 17 -0.29 -23.13 2.15
C LEU A 17 1.07 -23.83 2.10
N SER A 18 2.06 -23.51 2.92
CA SER A 18 3.31 -24.25 2.95
C SER A 18 3.18 -25.59 3.66
N GLY A 19 2.20 -25.73 4.56
CA GLY A 19 2.11 -26.89 5.45
C GLY A 19 3.18 -26.88 6.56
N ASP A 20 3.91 -25.76 6.72
CA ASP A 20 5.02 -25.61 7.65
C ASP A 20 4.87 -24.29 8.42
N VAL A 21 3.98 -24.32 9.41
CA VAL A 21 3.65 -23.14 10.22
C VAL A 21 4.81 -22.75 11.12
N ASP A 22 5.55 -23.71 11.66
CA ASP A 22 6.66 -23.42 12.58
C ASP A 22 7.78 -22.70 11.84
N ALA A 23 8.26 -23.22 10.70
CA ALA A 23 9.34 -22.55 9.98
C ALA A 23 8.93 -21.14 9.51
N VAL A 24 7.73 -20.99 8.95
CA VAL A 24 7.25 -19.73 8.38
C VAL A 24 6.98 -18.66 9.43
N VAL A 25 6.53 -19.02 10.63
CA VAL A 25 6.18 -18.06 11.69
C VAL A 25 7.31 -17.83 12.68
N ARG A 26 8.06 -18.88 13.05
CA ARG A 26 9.04 -18.85 14.14
C ARG A 26 10.22 -17.94 13.84
N PHE A 27 10.76 -17.93 12.63
CA PHE A 27 11.91 -17.06 12.31
C PHE A 27 11.49 -15.72 11.72
N ASN A 28 10.18 -15.46 11.61
CA ASN A 28 9.68 -14.26 10.98
C ASN A 28 9.75 -13.04 11.92
N PRO A 29 10.45 -11.96 11.55
CA PRO A 29 10.50 -10.73 12.36
C PRO A 29 9.12 -10.13 12.62
N LEU A 30 8.17 -10.33 11.69
CA LEU A 30 6.83 -9.81 11.81
C LEU A 30 6.03 -10.44 12.97
N ARG A 31 6.44 -11.59 13.51
CA ARG A 31 5.79 -12.23 14.67
C ARG A 31 5.75 -11.32 15.90
N TYR A 32 6.79 -10.51 16.09
CA TYR A 32 6.89 -9.59 17.22
C TYR A 32 6.09 -8.31 16.96
N ALA A 33 6.08 -7.83 15.72
CA ALA A 33 5.26 -6.69 15.31
C ALA A 33 3.76 -7.02 15.40
N ALA A 34 3.37 -8.27 15.14
CA ALA A 34 1.99 -8.76 15.19
C ALA A 34 1.29 -8.42 16.51
N TRP A 35 1.94 -8.74 17.63
CA TRP A 35 1.37 -8.53 18.97
C TRP A 35 1.16 -7.06 19.27
N VAL A 36 2.14 -6.21 18.94
CA VAL A 36 2.04 -4.77 19.11
C VAL A 36 0.91 -4.20 18.25
N ILE A 37 0.78 -4.67 17.01
CA ILE A 37 -0.25 -4.24 16.07
C ILE A 37 -1.65 -4.66 16.53
N VAL A 38 -1.82 -5.88 17.03
CA VAL A 38 -3.08 -6.38 17.56
C VAL A 38 -3.48 -5.63 18.82
N VAL A 39 -2.55 -5.44 19.76
CA VAL A 39 -2.79 -4.67 20.99
C VAL A 39 -3.15 -3.22 20.65
N ALA A 40 -2.40 -2.59 19.74
CA ALA A 40 -2.74 -1.27 19.25
C ALA A 40 -4.14 -1.28 18.61
N ALA A 41 -4.45 -2.24 17.73
CA ALA A 41 -5.74 -2.35 17.06
C ALA A 41 -6.92 -2.48 18.01
N LEU A 42 -6.75 -3.23 19.09
CA LEU A 42 -7.78 -3.44 20.11
C LEU A 42 -7.95 -2.23 21.04
N LEU A 43 -6.85 -1.55 21.38
CA LEU A 43 -6.86 -0.46 22.36
C LEU A 43 -7.09 0.92 21.73
N HIS A 44 -6.88 1.09 20.43
CA HIS A 44 -6.93 2.42 19.81
C HIS A 44 -8.37 2.87 19.50
N PRO A 45 -8.86 3.96 20.13
CA PRO A 45 -10.25 4.41 19.99
C PRO A 45 -10.68 4.71 18.54
N ALA A 46 -9.72 5.08 17.68
CA ALA A 46 -9.98 5.40 16.27
C ALA A 46 -10.30 4.19 15.38
N GLY A 47 -10.15 2.95 15.86
CA GLY A 47 -10.46 1.75 15.06
C GLY A 47 -11.93 1.66 14.63
N ARG A 48 -12.86 2.15 15.47
CA ARG A 48 -14.31 2.06 15.24
C ARG A 48 -14.84 3.00 14.15
N ALA A 49 -14.16 4.11 13.87
CA ALA A 49 -14.56 5.06 12.82
C ALA A 49 -14.06 4.65 11.41
N PHE A 50 -13.16 3.67 11.33
CA PHE A 50 -12.47 3.29 10.10
C PHE A 50 -13.38 2.63 9.06
N PHE A 51 -14.31 1.76 9.44
CA PHE A 51 -15.22 1.13 8.47
C PHE A 51 -16.19 2.14 7.83
N ARG A 52 -16.53 3.22 8.54
CA ARG A 52 -17.28 4.37 7.99
C ARG A 52 -16.45 5.23 7.01
N SER A 53 -15.13 5.02 6.93
CA SER A 53 -14.22 5.73 6.03
C SER A 53 -14.14 5.10 4.63
N PHE A 54 -14.78 3.97 4.34
CA PHE A 54 -14.83 3.44 2.99
C PHE A 54 -16.03 4.01 2.24
N SER A 55 -15.78 4.54 1.04
CA SER A 55 -16.83 4.97 0.12
C SER A 55 -16.43 4.57 -1.28
N VAL A 56 -17.32 3.91 -2.01
CA VAL A 56 -17.09 3.47 -3.39
C VAL A 56 -16.76 4.66 -4.30
N SER A 57 -17.30 5.85 -3.99
CA SER A 57 -16.98 7.10 -4.68
C SER A 57 -15.53 7.56 -4.52
N ARG A 58 -14.75 6.95 -3.62
CA ARG A 58 -13.32 7.27 -3.40
C ARG A 58 -12.36 6.28 -4.06
N VAL A 59 -12.84 5.26 -4.77
CA VAL A 59 -11.97 4.27 -5.42
C VAL A 59 -11.09 4.95 -6.48
N ASN A 60 -9.78 4.70 -6.43
CA ASN A 60 -8.85 5.05 -7.50
C ASN A 60 -8.75 3.88 -8.49
N TRP A 61 -9.45 4.00 -9.62
CA TRP A 61 -9.48 2.98 -10.67
C TRP A 61 -8.12 2.71 -11.32
N VAL A 62 -7.24 3.72 -11.39
CA VAL A 62 -5.87 3.54 -11.91
C VAL A 62 -5.08 2.63 -10.97
N MET A 63 -5.11 2.91 -9.67
CA MET A 63 -4.45 2.06 -8.68
C MET A 63 -5.04 0.65 -8.67
N LEU A 64 -6.36 0.52 -8.80
CA LEU A 64 -7.02 -0.79 -8.87
C LEU A 64 -6.59 -1.59 -10.10
N ALA A 65 -6.50 -0.95 -11.27
CA ALA A 65 -6.01 -1.57 -12.49
C ALA A 65 -4.55 -2.00 -12.36
N LEU A 66 -3.69 -1.17 -11.75
CA LEU A 66 -2.30 -1.52 -11.47
C LEU A 66 -2.19 -2.76 -10.57
N VAL A 67 -3.03 -2.88 -9.54
CA VAL A 67 -3.09 -4.09 -8.70
C VAL A 67 -3.52 -5.29 -9.54
N GLY A 68 -4.55 -5.15 -10.37
CA GLY A 68 -5.00 -6.22 -11.26
C GLY A 68 -3.89 -6.74 -12.18
N ILE A 69 -3.10 -5.83 -12.75
CA ILE A 69 -1.94 -6.17 -13.59
C ILE A 69 -0.86 -6.90 -12.79
N ALA A 70 -0.53 -6.43 -11.59
CA ALA A 70 0.51 -7.04 -10.75
C ALA A 70 0.09 -8.37 -10.09
N ALA A 71 -1.21 -8.58 -9.88
CA ALA A 71 -1.71 -9.77 -9.19
C ALA A 71 -1.28 -11.07 -9.87
N GLY A 72 -1.33 -11.14 -11.22
CA GLY A 72 -0.89 -12.30 -11.98
C GLY A 72 0.53 -12.75 -11.65
N PRO A 73 1.57 -11.95 -11.94
CA PRO A 73 2.96 -12.32 -11.63
C PRO A 73 3.22 -12.49 -10.13
N LEU A 74 2.56 -11.72 -9.24
CA LEU A 74 2.72 -11.89 -7.79
C LEU A 74 2.18 -13.23 -7.29
N LEU A 75 1.05 -13.70 -7.84
CA LEU A 75 0.49 -15.01 -7.51
C LEU A 75 1.35 -16.15 -8.05
N VAL A 76 1.91 -16.01 -9.25
CA VAL A 76 2.89 -16.97 -9.78
C VAL A 76 4.11 -17.02 -8.86
N PHE A 77 4.70 -15.87 -8.51
CA PHE A 77 5.83 -15.80 -7.59
C PHE A 77 5.51 -16.43 -6.22
N ALA A 78 4.32 -16.18 -5.68
CA ALA A 78 3.88 -16.79 -4.43
C ALA A 78 3.80 -18.32 -4.56
N SER A 79 3.19 -18.82 -5.64
CA SER A 79 3.06 -20.26 -5.88
C SER A 79 4.42 -20.96 -6.00
N SER A 80 5.38 -20.34 -6.70
CA SER A 80 6.75 -20.87 -6.81
C SER A 80 7.43 -20.94 -5.45
N ASN A 81 7.30 -19.91 -4.62
CA ASN A 81 7.89 -19.90 -3.29
C ASN A 81 7.19 -20.88 -2.32
N ILE A 82 5.87 -21.07 -2.42
CA ILE A 82 5.19 -22.15 -1.67
C ILE A 82 5.72 -23.52 -2.10
N SER A 83 5.93 -23.74 -3.40
CA SER A 83 6.51 -24.99 -3.90
C SER A 83 7.92 -25.21 -3.33
N LEU A 84 8.79 -24.18 -3.36
CA LEU A 84 10.13 -24.24 -2.78
C LEU A 84 10.09 -24.55 -1.28
N GLN A 85 9.21 -23.89 -0.54
CA GLN A 85 9.03 -24.13 0.90
C GLN A 85 8.64 -25.58 1.21
N ARG A 86 7.87 -26.23 0.33
CA ARG A 86 7.38 -27.61 0.51
C ARG A 86 8.38 -28.67 0.06
N THR A 87 9.23 -28.36 -0.91
CA THR A 87 9.97 -29.39 -1.68
C THR A 87 11.48 -29.31 -1.54
N VAL A 88 12.03 -28.15 -1.20
CA VAL A 88 13.47 -27.96 -1.01
C VAL A 88 13.82 -28.13 0.46
N THR A 89 14.95 -28.77 0.74
CA THR A 89 15.50 -28.92 2.09
C THR A 89 16.84 -28.21 2.18
N ASP A 90 16.79 -26.94 2.57
CA ASP A 90 17.94 -26.04 2.70
C ASP A 90 17.74 -25.09 3.90
N SER A 91 18.70 -24.20 4.14
CA SER A 91 18.57 -23.21 5.23
C SER A 91 17.43 -22.22 5.02
N HIS A 92 17.05 -21.92 3.77
CA HIS A 92 15.97 -20.97 3.45
C HIS A 92 14.60 -21.55 3.81
N SER A 93 14.32 -22.79 3.40
CA SER A 93 13.12 -23.55 3.79
C SER A 93 13.09 -23.79 5.30
N GLY A 94 14.20 -24.20 5.92
CA GLY A 94 14.29 -24.37 7.38
C GLY A 94 14.02 -23.10 8.20
N MET A 95 14.29 -21.91 7.63
CA MET A 95 13.97 -20.60 8.21
C MET A 95 12.63 -20.01 7.75
N GLY A 96 11.85 -20.74 6.95
CA GLY A 96 10.57 -20.28 6.42
C GLY A 96 10.66 -19.13 5.41
N HIS A 97 11.84 -18.90 4.82
CA HIS A 97 12.10 -17.77 3.93
C HIS A 97 11.21 -17.82 2.68
N TYR A 98 11.07 -18.98 2.05
CA TYR A 98 10.21 -19.10 0.87
C TYR A 98 8.75 -18.84 1.24
N GLY A 99 8.27 -19.36 2.37
CA GLY A 99 6.95 -18.99 2.89
C GLY A 99 6.80 -17.49 3.14
N PHE A 100 7.83 -16.82 3.67
CA PHE A 100 7.82 -15.37 3.83
C PHE A 100 7.73 -14.63 2.48
N MET A 101 8.44 -15.09 1.44
CA MET A 101 8.38 -14.50 0.10
C MET A 101 7.01 -14.70 -0.57
N ALA A 102 6.31 -15.80 -0.29
CA ALA A 102 4.91 -15.96 -0.69
C ALA A 102 3.98 -15.01 0.08
N ALA A 103 4.17 -14.85 1.38
CA ALA A 103 3.42 -13.91 2.22
C ALA A 103 3.60 -12.45 1.76
N PHE A 104 4.80 -12.10 1.32
CA PHE A 104 5.12 -10.81 0.70
C PHE A 104 4.19 -10.53 -0.48
N SER A 105 4.03 -11.47 -1.42
CA SER A 105 3.16 -11.27 -2.59
C SER A 105 1.71 -11.02 -2.20
N TYR A 106 1.17 -11.82 -1.27
CA TYR A 106 -0.20 -11.62 -0.78
C TYR A 106 -0.37 -10.26 -0.11
N THR A 107 0.66 -9.82 0.63
CA THR A 107 0.70 -8.52 1.29
C THR A 107 0.66 -7.39 0.27
N VAL A 108 1.49 -7.43 -0.78
CA VAL A 108 1.52 -6.40 -1.83
C VAL A 108 0.15 -6.27 -2.50
N ILE A 109 -0.49 -7.40 -2.85
CA ILE A 109 -1.84 -7.40 -3.44
C ILE A 109 -2.84 -6.75 -2.49
N ALA A 110 -2.91 -7.22 -1.24
CA ALA A 110 -3.92 -6.75 -0.28
C ALA A 110 -3.70 -5.29 0.15
N VAL A 111 -2.44 -4.86 0.36
CA VAL A 111 -2.12 -3.45 0.67
C VAL A 111 -2.42 -2.56 -0.55
N GLY A 112 -2.12 -3.03 -1.77
CA GLY A 112 -2.47 -2.34 -3.01
C GLY A 112 -3.99 -2.16 -3.17
N LEU A 113 -4.77 -3.22 -2.94
CA LEU A 113 -6.24 -3.15 -2.92
C LEU A 113 -6.73 -2.14 -1.88
N LEU A 114 -6.21 -2.20 -0.66
CA LEU A 114 -6.58 -1.27 0.41
C LEU A 114 -6.24 0.19 0.03
N ALA A 115 -5.09 0.42 -0.60
CA ALA A 115 -4.68 1.74 -1.06
C ALA A 115 -5.62 2.28 -2.14
N SER A 116 -6.07 1.42 -3.06
CA SER A 116 -7.02 1.76 -4.14
C SER A 116 -8.39 2.19 -3.61
N LEU A 117 -8.81 1.70 -2.43
CA LEU A 117 -10.05 2.12 -1.77
C LEU A 117 -9.94 3.51 -1.09
N ARG A 118 -8.73 4.07 -1.02
CA ARG A 118 -8.42 5.38 -0.40
C ARG A 118 -9.06 5.60 0.98
N PRO A 119 -8.82 4.73 1.99
CA PRO A 119 -9.24 5.00 3.36
C PRO A 119 -8.61 6.29 3.92
N VAL A 120 -9.08 6.80 5.05
CA VAL A 120 -8.37 7.89 5.77
C VAL A 120 -6.92 7.46 6.02
N GLY A 121 -5.97 8.31 5.62
CA GLY A 121 -4.53 8.00 5.68
C GLY A 121 -3.98 7.18 4.51
N TRP A 122 -4.76 6.98 3.43
CA TRP A 122 -4.41 6.16 2.26
C TRP A 122 -3.06 6.44 1.63
N ARG A 123 -2.51 7.65 1.81
CA ARG A 123 -1.15 7.99 1.35
C ARG A 123 -0.14 6.98 1.85
N LEU A 124 -0.02 6.81 3.17
CA LEU A 124 0.95 5.87 3.74
C LEU A 124 0.77 4.46 3.17
N THR A 125 -0.48 4.02 3.01
CA THR A 125 -0.80 2.72 2.40
C THR A 125 -0.35 2.63 0.93
N GLY A 126 -0.56 3.68 0.14
CA GLY A 126 -0.12 3.75 -1.26
C GLY A 126 1.40 3.78 -1.40
N TRP A 127 2.09 4.51 -0.53
CA TRP A 127 3.55 4.54 -0.48
C TRP A 127 4.12 3.16 -0.14
N VAL A 128 3.58 2.49 0.88
CA VAL A 128 4.02 1.15 1.26
C VAL A 128 3.73 0.12 0.17
N ALA A 129 2.57 0.19 -0.48
CA ALA A 129 2.21 -0.68 -1.59
C ALA A 129 3.20 -0.58 -2.76
N GLY A 130 3.72 0.61 -3.04
CA GLY A 130 4.71 0.80 -4.11
C GLY A 130 6.16 0.56 -3.69
N LEU A 131 6.57 0.98 -2.48
CA LEU A 131 7.97 0.87 -2.03
C LEU A 131 8.41 -0.58 -1.80
N ILE A 132 7.53 -1.41 -1.24
CA ILE A 132 7.83 -2.82 -0.95
C ILE A 132 8.24 -3.61 -2.21
N PRO A 133 7.44 -3.63 -3.31
CA PRO A 133 7.84 -4.31 -4.54
C PRO A 133 9.04 -3.66 -5.23
N SER A 134 9.21 -2.34 -5.14
CA SER A 134 10.43 -1.69 -5.64
C SER A 134 11.69 -2.18 -4.92
N LEU A 135 11.62 -2.35 -3.60
CA LEU A 135 12.76 -2.89 -2.83
C LEU A 135 13.09 -4.31 -3.28
N LEU A 136 12.08 -5.17 -3.46
CA LEU A 136 12.28 -6.52 -4.01
C LEU A 136 12.99 -6.49 -5.37
N GLY A 137 12.52 -5.62 -6.27
CA GLY A 137 13.12 -5.44 -7.60
C GLY A 137 14.59 -5.00 -7.50
N VAL A 138 14.90 -3.98 -6.70
CA VAL A 138 16.28 -3.54 -6.47
C VAL A 138 17.14 -4.66 -5.89
N THR A 139 16.65 -5.36 -4.87
CA THR A 139 17.41 -6.49 -4.28
C THR A 139 17.62 -7.63 -5.28
N SER A 140 16.65 -7.90 -6.16
CA SER A 140 16.79 -8.94 -7.18
C SER A 140 17.85 -8.57 -8.23
N VAL A 141 18.01 -7.28 -8.55
CA VAL A 141 19.08 -6.80 -9.43
C VAL A 141 20.45 -6.92 -8.75
N LEU A 142 20.54 -6.64 -7.44
CA LEU A 142 21.79 -6.73 -6.68
C LEU A 142 22.22 -8.18 -6.40
N TYR A 143 21.26 -9.10 -6.30
CA TYR A 143 21.50 -10.51 -5.95
C TYR A 143 20.79 -11.44 -6.95
N PRO A 144 21.19 -11.45 -8.23
CA PRO A 144 20.45 -12.16 -9.29
C PRO A 144 20.40 -13.68 -9.10
N ASP A 145 21.39 -14.26 -8.40
CA ASP A 145 21.50 -15.71 -8.19
C ASP A 145 20.79 -16.21 -6.91
N ALA A 146 20.14 -15.32 -6.15
CA ALA A 146 19.37 -15.75 -4.98
C ALA A 146 18.09 -16.49 -5.41
N THR A 147 17.70 -17.53 -4.67
CA THR A 147 16.62 -18.47 -5.05
C THR A 147 15.23 -17.83 -5.16
N SER A 148 15.00 -16.71 -4.45
CA SER A 148 13.76 -15.92 -4.54
C SER A 148 13.92 -14.60 -5.31
N SER A 149 15.03 -14.42 -6.04
CA SER A 149 15.22 -13.24 -6.88
C SER A 149 14.35 -13.28 -8.12
N LEU A 150 13.88 -12.11 -8.51
CA LEU A 150 13.21 -11.92 -9.78
C LEU A 150 14.24 -11.89 -10.92
N ALA A 151 13.91 -12.53 -12.05
CA ALA A 151 14.67 -12.32 -13.27
C ALA A 151 14.71 -10.82 -13.64
N LEU A 152 15.81 -10.36 -14.26
CA LEU A 152 16.08 -8.93 -14.48
C LEU A 152 14.88 -8.15 -15.03
N GLY A 153 14.19 -8.68 -16.05
CA GLY A 153 13.00 -8.03 -16.63
C GLY A 153 11.88 -7.80 -15.61
N TRP A 154 11.60 -8.80 -14.76
CA TRP A 154 10.60 -8.73 -13.70
C TRP A 154 11.05 -7.84 -12.54
N ALA A 155 12.34 -7.83 -12.23
CA ALA A 155 12.92 -6.96 -11.22
C ALA A 155 12.73 -5.48 -11.59
N LEU A 156 13.08 -5.11 -12.84
CA LEU A 156 12.86 -3.77 -13.36
C LEU A 156 11.38 -3.42 -13.45
N ALA A 157 10.54 -4.36 -13.87
CA ALA A 157 9.09 -4.18 -13.89
C ALA A 157 8.53 -3.91 -12.49
N ALA A 158 9.02 -4.59 -11.44
CA ALA A 158 8.60 -4.37 -10.06
C ALA A 158 8.96 -2.95 -9.57
N VAL A 159 10.18 -2.48 -9.89
CA VAL A 159 10.60 -1.09 -9.58
C VAL A 159 9.74 -0.08 -10.32
N ALA A 160 9.56 -0.25 -11.64
CA ALA A 160 8.76 0.64 -12.45
C ALA A 160 7.31 0.69 -11.97
N TRP A 161 6.72 -0.48 -11.69
CA TRP A 161 5.36 -0.58 -11.16
C TRP A 161 5.22 0.13 -9.82
N GLY A 162 6.18 -0.05 -8.90
CA GLY A 162 6.15 0.62 -7.59
C GLY A 162 6.22 2.14 -7.70
N VAL A 163 7.07 2.66 -8.59
CA VAL A 163 7.16 4.11 -8.90
C VAL A 163 5.82 4.63 -9.45
N VAL A 164 5.23 3.93 -10.44
CA VAL A 164 3.95 4.31 -11.03
C VAL A 164 2.82 4.25 -10.00
N PHE A 165 2.82 3.25 -9.10
CA PHE A 165 1.83 3.13 -8.04
C PHE A 165 1.89 4.29 -7.05
N ILE A 166 3.11 4.69 -6.62
CA ILE A 166 3.32 5.86 -5.75
C ILE A 166 2.87 7.13 -6.45
N ALA A 167 3.19 7.29 -7.74
CA ALA A 167 2.76 8.44 -8.54
C ALA A 167 1.23 8.50 -8.66
N ALA A 168 0.56 7.37 -8.90
CA ALA A 168 -0.90 7.27 -8.91
C ALA A 168 -1.52 7.54 -7.52
N ALA A 169 -0.75 7.33 -6.45
CA ALA A 169 -1.13 7.68 -5.09
C ALA A 169 -0.82 9.16 -4.72
N ALA A 170 -0.21 9.94 -5.61
CA ALA A 170 0.00 11.37 -5.39
C ALA A 170 -1.28 12.19 -5.70
N PRO A 171 -1.44 13.39 -5.14
CA PRO A 171 -2.57 14.25 -5.48
C PRO A 171 -2.50 14.74 -6.93
N SER A 172 -3.62 14.67 -7.65
CA SER A 172 -3.87 15.47 -8.84
C SER A 172 -3.98 16.94 -8.43
N LYS A 173 -3.31 17.86 -9.15
CA LYS A 173 -3.35 19.30 -8.85
C LYS A 173 -4.69 19.98 -9.19
N ASP A 174 -5.66 19.26 -9.74
CA ASP A 174 -6.91 19.84 -10.24
C ASP A 174 -8.07 19.64 -9.26
N ALA A 175 -8.02 20.38 -8.16
CA ALA A 175 -9.24 20.92 -7.57
C ALA A 175 -8.99 22.41 -7.45
N LYS A 176 -9.47 23.18 -8.44
CA LYS A 176 -9.65 24.63 -8.29
C LYS A 176 -10.31 24.82 -6.93
N SER A 177 -9.58 25.43 -5.99
CA SER A 177 -10.16 25.88 -4.73
C SER A 177 -11.45 26.62 -5.06
N PRO A 178 -12.59 26.28 -4.44
CA PRO A 178 -13.77 27.11 -4.55
C PRO A 178 -13.35 28.51 -4.14
N ILE A 179 -13.56 29.49 -5.02
CA ILE A 179 -13.41 30.90 -4.67
C ILE A 179 -14.29 31.09 -3.42
N PRO A 180 -13.73 31.48 -2.27
CA PRO A 180 -14.53 31.74 -1.09
C PRO A 180 -15.52 32.84 -1.43
N ILE A 181 -16.82 32.52 -1.41
CA ILE A 181 -17.87 33.53 -1.44
C ILE A 181 -17.73 34.30 -0.12
N GLY A 182 -17.05 35.44 -0.18
CA GLY A 182 -16.72 36.25 0.99
C GLY A 182 -15.33 36.90 1.01
N SER A 183 -14.60 36.98 -0.12
CA SER A 183 -13.39 37.80 -0.16
C SER A 183 -13.76 39.28 0.03
N PRO A 184 -13.19 39.99 1.04
CA PRO A 184 -13.54 41.39 1.38
C PRO A 184 -13.33 42.38 0.23
N ASP A 185 -12.55 42.01 -0.78
CA ASP A 185 -12.16 42.87 -1.90
C ASP A 185 -13.31 43.20 -2.88
N VAL A 186 -14.48 42.56 -2.75
CA VAL A 186 -15.66 42.90 -3.57
C VAL A 186 -16.55 43.94 -2.89
N VAL A 187 -16.36 44.23 -1.59
CA VAL A 187 -17.17 45.20 -0.82
C VAL A 187 -16.34 46.43 -0.44
N SER A 188 -15.61 47.00 -1.40
CA SER A 188 -15.09 48.36 -1.21
C SER A 188 -15.18 49.20 -2.48
N LYS A 189 -16.14 50.14 -2.42
CA LYS A 189 -16.40 51.36 -3.23
C LYS A 189 -17.27 51.20 -4.49
N PRO A 190 -18.26 52.10 -4.68
CA PRO A 190 -18.08 53.55 -4.49
C PRO A 190 -19.27 54.31 -3.85
N GLU A 191 -19.15 54.72 -2.58
CA GLU A 191 -19.94 55.82 -2.01
C GLU A 191 -19.04 57.03 -1.71
N ARG A 192 -18.41 57.56 -2.76
CA ARG A 192 -17.69 58.85 -2.65
C ARG A 192 -17.87 59.72 -3.89
N GLN A 193 -19.09 59.76 -4.41
CA GLN A 193 -19.48 60.69 -5.48
C GLN A 193 -20.77 61.48 -5.20
N VAL A 194 -21.44 61.28 -4.05
CA VAL A 194 -22.69 62.00 -3.75
C VAL A 194 -22.46 63.34 -3.02
N GLU A 195 -21.35 63.51 -2.30
CA GLU A 195 -21.11 64.73 -1.51
C GLU A 195 -20.58 65.94 -2.29
N ALA A 196 -20.25 65.81 -3.57
CA ALA A 196 -19.74 66.92 -4.39
C ALA A 196 -20.83 67.68 -5.19
N ARG A 197 -22.12 67.44 -4.92
CA ARG A 197 -23.25 68.13 -5.60
C ARG A 197 -24.13 68.99 -4.69
N LEU A 198 -23.70 69.27 -3.47
CA LEU A 198 -24.46 70.11 -2.52
C LEU A 198 -23.71 71.38 -2.08
N SER A 199 -22.74 71.83 -2.88
CA SER A 199 -22.01 73.08 -2.63
C SER A 199 -21.95 73.97 -3.87
N ASP A 200 -23.08 74.12 -4.57
CA ASP A 200 -23.35 75.24 -5.48
C ASP A 200 -24.61 75.98 -4.99
#